data_AF-A0A830GQA2-F1
#
_entry.id   AF-A0A830GQA2-F1
#
_cell.length_a   1.000
_cell.length_b   1.000
_cell.length_c   1.000
_cell.angle_alpha   90.00
_cell.angle_beta   90.00
_cell.angle_gamma   90.00
#
_symmetry.space_group_name_H-M   'P 1'
#
loop_
_entity.id
_entity.type
_entity.pdbx_description
1 polymer ?
#
loop_
_entity_poly.entity_id
_entity_poly.type
_entity_poly.pdbx_seq_one_letter_code
_entity_poly.pdbx_strand_id
1 'polypeptide(L)'
;MHQGGNERYTGFQHLGWKIVENQTQLPFFTSDVPVFIYQDEFPEDDENSEGFQFDGKQIFCPITPDKLLVLLDPATFKVEPQYPDTEIDTVEVDDRREVWKYNLVQGLSAFQEVFGPVGQGEKLQRMIELMSRHFSDEDYIRGNRWSTGRIQRAQRQGIWESHQRPRRDTIPEEDKRIITSYKKAGDARWLYTHKISLIDELRRDNPISDYW
;
A
#
# COMPACT_ATOMS: atom_id res chain seq x y z
N MET A 1 0.56 22.46 19.84
CA MET A 1 -0.51 22.70 18.84
C MET A 1 -1.11 21.35 18.51
N HIS A 2 -2.32 21.06 19.00
CA HIS A 2 -3.02 19.81 18.67
C HIS A 2 -3.61 19.98 17.27
N GLN A 3 -2.91 19.52 16.24
CA GLN A 3 -3.54 19.25 14.95
C GLN A 3 -4.58 18.16 15.19
N GLY A 4 -5.86 18.52 15.09
CA GLY A 4 -6.96 17.57 15.19
C GLY A 4 -6.80 16.52 14.09
N GLY A 5 -7.05 15.26 14.43
CA GLY A 5 -6.89 14.14 13.50
C GLY A 5 -7.58 14.32 12.15
N ASN A 6 -8.61 15.18 12.06
CA ASN A 6 -9.37 15.45 10.83
C ASN A 6 -8.58 16.17 9.72
N GLU A 7 -7.62 17.05 10.03
CA GLU A 7 -6.91 17.83 8.99
C GLU A 7 -6.08 16.94 8.05
N ARG A 8 -5.52 15.83 8.58
CA ARG A 8 -4.72 14.87 7.80
C ARG A 8 -5.53 14.06 6.79
N TYR A 9 -6.86 14.00 6.93
CA TYR A 9 -7.72 13.21 6.05
C TYR A 9 -8.51 14.07 5.05
N THR A 10 -8.42 15.39 5.13
CA THR A 10 -9.03 16.30 4.14
C THR A 10 -8.49 16.04 2.73
N GLY A 11 -7.23 15.61 2.63
CA GLY A 11 -6.58 15.25 1.37
C GLY A 11 -7.29 14.16 0.55
N PHE A 12 -8.04 13.24 1.18
CA PHE A 12 -8.68 12.16 0.43
C PHE A 12 -9.87 12.63 -0.42
N GLN A 13 -10.49 13.77 -0.09
CA GLN A 13 -11.56 14.37 -0.89
C GLN A 13 -11.06 14.87 -2.25
N HIS A 14 -9.75 15.12 -2.34
CA HIS A 14 -9.08 15.57 -3.55
C HIS A 14 -8.74 14.39 -4.49
N LEU A 15 -8.77 13.16 -4.00
CA LEU A 15 -8.61 12.00 -4.87
C LEU A 15 -9.88 11.75 -5.69
N GLY A 16 -9.72 11.13 -6.86
CA GLY A 16 -10.84 10.56 -7.60
C GLY A 16 -11.18 9.17 -7.08
N TRP A 17 -12.46 8.93 -6.81
CA TRP A 17 -12.96 7.72 -6.17
C TRP A 17 -13.61 6.81 -7.20
N LYS A 18 -13.34 5.51 -7.11
CA LYS A 18 -14.01 4.47 -7.90
C LYS A 18 -14.37 3.28 -7.03
N ILE A 19 -15.53 2.70 -7.28
CA ILE A 19 -15.88 1.37 -6.77
C ILE A 19 -15.59 0.35 -7.86
N VAL A 20 -14.76 -0.63 -7.53
CA VAL A 20 -14.56 -1.81 -8.36
C VAL A 20 -15.50 -2.90 -7.87
N GLU A 21 -16.46 -3.29 -8.71
CA GLU A 21 -17.40 -4.37 -8.44
C GLU A 21 -16.92 -5.68 -9.07
N ASN A 22 -16.71 -6.67 -8.23
CA ASN A 22 -16.20 -7.98 -8.61
C ASN A 22 -17.34 -8.92 -8.99
N GLN A 23 -17.44 -9.21 -10.29
CA GLN A 23 -18.42 -10.13 -10.87
C GLN A 23 -17.93 -11.59 -10.90
N THR A 24 -16.81 -11.88 -10.25
CA THR A 24 -16.16 -13.20 -10.28
C THR A 24 -16.46 -14.03 -9.03
N GLN A 25 -16.15 -15.33 -9.09
CA GLN A 25 -16.25 -16.26 -7.95
C GLN A 25 -15.03 -16.21 -7.00
N LEU A 26 -14.02 -15.41 -7.32
CA LEU A 26 -12.89 -15.15 -6.45
C LEU A 26 -13.20 -13.87 -5.67
N PRO A 27 -13.34 -13.88 -4.34
CA PRO A 27 -13.59 -12.66 -3.60
C PRO A 27 -12.33 -11.79 -3.50
N PHE A 28 -12.53 -10.50 -3.24
CA PHE A 28 -11.48 -9.67 -2.68
C PHE A 28 -11.10 -10.15 -1.28
N PHE A 29 -9.81 -10.22 -1.03
CA PHE A 29 -9.22 -10.44 0.29
C PHE A 29 -8.91 -9.10 0.92
N THR A 30 -8.75 -9.09 2.24
CA THR A 30 -8.34 -7.92 3.02
C THR A 30 -7.21 -8.33 3.96
N SER A 31 -6.65 -7.39 4.72
CA SER A 31 -5.58 -7.66 5.67
C SER A 31 -5.77 -6.87 6.95
N ASP A 32 -4.87 -7.07 7.91
CA ASP A 32 -4.78 -6.23 9.11
C ASP A 32 -4.34 -4.79 8.82
N VAL A 33 -3.88 -4.52 7.58
CA VAL A 33 -3.65 -3.19 7.01
C VAL A 33 -4.42 -3.07 5.69
N PRO A 34 -5.76 -2.91 5.76
CA PRO A 34 -6.65 -3.07 4.62
C PRO A 34 -6.51 -1.96 3.56
N VAL A 35 -5.98 -0.79 3.96
CA VAL A 35 -5.70 0.32 3.07
C VAL A 35 -4.28 0.19 2.55
N PHE A 36 -4.12 -0.22 1.30
CA PHE A 36 -2.82 -0.24 0.64
C PHE A 36 -2.62 1.03 -0.16
N ILE A 37 -1.44 1.63 -0.02
CA ILE A 37 -1.00 2.77 -0.81
C ILE A 37 0.15 2.29 -1.68
N TYR A 38 -0.01 2.43 -2.99
CA TYR A 38 0.97 2.10 -4.00
C TYR A 38 1.43 3.37 -4.72
N GLN A 39 2.70 3.39 -5.12
CA GLN A 39 3.31 4.45 -5.90
C GLN A 39 4.37 3.81 -6.81
N ASP A 40 4.40 4.22 -8.08
CA ASP A 40 5.35 3.65 -9.06
C ASP A 40 6.76 4.20 -8.88
N GLU A 41 6.88 5.43 -8.40
CA GLU A 41 8.14 6.15 -8.27
C GLU A 41 8.48 6.40 -6.80
N PHE A 42 9.77 6.36 -6.50
CA PHE A 42 10.25 6.74 -5.17
C PHE A 42 9.99 8.24 -5.00
N PRO A 43 9.35 8.68 -3.91
CA PRO A 43 9.18 10.10 -3.66
C PRO A 43 10.55 10.76 -3.65
N GLU A 44 10.72 11.86 -4.38
CA GLU A 44 11.89 12.71 -4.20
C GLU A 44 11.84 13.29 -2.78
N ASP A 45 12.96 13.25 -2.06
CA ASP A 45 13.07 13.82 -0.71
C ASP A 45 12.93 15.35 -0.80
N ASP A 46 11.70 15.86 -0.86
CA ASP A 46 11.44 17.28 -0.71
C ASP A 46 11.25 17.58 0.78
N GLU A 47 12.35 18.00 1.42
CA GLU A 47 12.37 18.38 2.84
C GLU A 47 11.35 19.50 3.19
N ASN A 48 10.78 20.18 2.19
CA ASN A 48 9.79 21.25 2.36
C ASN A 48 8.33 20.81 2.24
N SER A 49 8.03 19.55 1.92
CA SER A 49 6.64 19.10 1.77
C SER A 49 5.99 18.85 3.14
N GLU A 50 5.44 19.89 3.77
CA GLU A 50 4.59 19.74 4.95
C GLU A 50 3.20 19.22 4.54
N GLY A 51 3.04 17.90 4.34
CA GLY A 51 1.74 17.32 4.02
C GLY A 51 1.78 15.87 3.54
N PHE A 52 0.62 15.21 3.52
CA PHE A 52 0.47 13.94 2.81
C PHE A 52 0.36 14.26 1.31
N GLN A 53 1.47 14.17 0.58
CA GLN A 53 1.46 14.31 -0.88
C GLN A 53 0.70 13.14 -1.49
N PHE A 54 -0.25 13.41 -2.39
CA PHE A 54 -1.04 12.37 -3.05
C PHE A 54 -0.50 12.00 -4.44
N ASP A 55 0.52 12.70 -4.90
CA ASP A 55 1.07 12.63 -6.25
C ASP A 55 1.42 11.20 -6.65
N GLY A 56 0.80 10.74 -7.73
CA GLY A 56 0.99 9.39 -8.28
C GLY A 56 0.49 8.25 -7.39
N LYS A 57 -0.15 8.53 -6.26
CA LYS A 57 -0.61 7.49 -5.34
C LYS A 57 -1.85 6.79 -5.86
N GLN A 58 -1.87 5.49 -5.61
CA GLN A 58 -3.00 4.61 -5.85
C GLN A 58 -3.36 3.95 -4.53
N ILE A 59 -4.62 4.07 -4.13
CA ILE A 59 -5.07 3.57 -2.83
C ILE A 59 -6.12 2.50 -3.06
N PHE A 60 -5.90 1.32 -2.48
CA PHE A 60 -6.78 0.17 -2.62
C PHE A 60 -7.33 -0.23 -1.24
N CYS A 61 -8.65 -0.23 -1.11
CA CYS A 61 -9.34 -0.49 0.15
C CYS A 61 -10.50 -1.49 -0.07
N PRO A 62 -10.32 -2.79 0.23
CA PRO A 62 -11.40 -3.77 0.15
C PRO A 62 -12.48 -3.43 1.18
N ILE A 63 -13.70 -3.18 0.72
CA ILE A 63 -14.84 -2.87 1.60
C ILE A 63 -15.60 -4.16 1.91
N THR A 64 -15.84 -4.97 0.88
CA THR A 64 -16.55 -6.25 0.96
C THR A 64 -15.87 -7.27 0.04
N PRO A 65 -16.24 -8.57 0.11
CA PRO A 65 -15.72 -9.58 -0.81
C PRO A 65 -15.99 -9.28 -2.30
N ASP A 66 -16.98 -8.46 -2.59
CA ASP A 66 -17.44 -8.07 -3.93
C ASP A 66 -17.11 -6.62 -4.30
N LYS A 67 -16.68 -5.76 -3.36
CA LYS A 67 -16.40 -4.34 -3.61
C LYS A 67 -15.06 -3.88 -3.07
N LEU A 68 -14.32 -3.17 -3.92
CA LEU A 68 -13.05 -2.53 -3.61
C LEU A 68 -13.18 -1.04 -3.90
N LEU A 69 -12.87 -0.19 -2.93
CA LEU A 69 -12.71 1.24 -3.14
C LEU A 69 -11.28 1.51 -3.64
N VAL A 70 -11.20 2.25 -4.74
CA VAL A 70 -9.95 2.71 -5.34
C VAL A 70 -9.94 4.23 -5.32
N LEU A 71 -8.87 4.82 -4.78
CA LEU A 71 -8.65 6.26 -4.83
C LEU A 71 -7.40 6.55 -5.63
N LEU A 72 -7.51 7.44 -6.60
CA LEU A 72 -6.45 7.76 -7.55
C LEU A 72 -6.21 9.26 -7.57
N ASP A 73 -4.94 9.64 -7.69
CA ASP A 73 -4.52 11.02 -7.90
C ASP A 73 -4.98 11.55 -9.28
N PRO A 74 -5.84 12.58 -9.34
CA PRO A 74 -6.30 13.19 -10.59
C PRO A 74 -5.19 13.80 -11.46
N ALA A 75 -4.05 14.20 -10.86
CA ALA A 75 -2.91 14.71 -11.62
C ALA A 75 -2.27 13.62 -12.49
N THR A 76 -2.29 12.37 -12.01
CA THR A 76 -1.69 11.20 -12.67
C THR A 76 -2.69 10.36 -13.44
N PHE A 77 -3.94 10.30 -12.98
CA PHE A 77 -4.99 9.45 -13.52
C PHE A 77 -6.16 10.27 -14.07
N LYS A 78 -6.86 9.73 -15.08
CA LYS A 78 -8.06 10.27 -15.74
C LYS A 78 -9.28 10.07 -14.84
N VAL A 79 -9.25 10.68 -13.68
CA VAL A 79 -10.33 10.69 -12.69
C VAL A 79 -10.59 12.11 -12.24
N GLU A 80 -11.80 12.36 -11.75
CA GLU A 80 -12.18 13.66 -11.19
C GLU A 80 -12.25 13.55 -9.66
N PRO A 81 -11.92 14.62 -8.92
CA PRO A 81 -12.05 14.67 -7.47
C PRO A 81 -13.48 14.40 -7.01
N GLN A 82 -13.63 13.78 -5.84
CA GLN A 82 -14.95 13.49 -5.29
C GLN A 82 -15.55 14.72 -4.60
N TYR A 83 -16.65 15.25 -5.15
CA TYR A 83 -17.43 16.29 -4.47
C TYR A 83 -18.49 15.69 -3.54
N PRO A 84 -18.87 16.41 -2.46
CA PRO A 84 -20.05 16.08 -1.67
C PRO A 84 -21.26 15.87 -2.60
N ASP A 85 -22.06 14.84 -2.35
CA ASP A 85 -23.30 14.51 -3.08
C ASP A 85 -23.15 13.96 -4.51
N THR A 86 -21.93 13.61 -4.96
CA THR A 86 -21.74 12.95 -6.26
C THR A 86 -21.75 11.42 -6.09
N GLU A 87 -22.45 10.69 -6.95
CA GLU A 87 -22.35 9.23 -6.99
C GLU A 87 -20.92 8.80 -7.36
N ILE A 88 -20.38 7.83 -6.63
CA ILE A 88 -19.04 7.29 -6.92
C ILE A 88 -19.16 6.39 -8.15
N ASP A 89 -18.30 6.65 -9.13
CA ASP A 89 -18.27 5.86 -10.37
C ASP A 89 -17.91 4.40 -10.08
N THR A 90 -18.60 3.48 -10.76
CA THR A 90 -18.48 2.04 -10.56
C THR A 90 -17.94 1.37 -11.81
N VAL A 91 -16.93 0.52 -11.64
CA VAL A 91 -16.35 -0.30 -12.72
C VAL A 91 -16.48 -1.77 -12.36
N GLU A 92 -17.06 -2.54 -13.28
CA GLU A 92 -17.17 -3.99 -13.12
C GLU A 92 -15.86 -4.68 -13.54
N VAL A 93 -15.48 -5.72 -12.80
CA VAL A 93 -14.38 -6.62 -13.12
C VAL A 93 -14.91 -8.05 -13.16
N ASP A 94 -14.83 -8.67 -14.34
CA ASP A 94 -15.26 -10.03 -14.63
C ASP A 94 -14.08 -11.01 -14.86
N ASP A 95 -12.86 -10.49 -15.07
CA ASP A 95 -11.65 -11.31 -15.13
C ASP A 95 -11.10 -11.61 -13.72
N ARG A 96 -11.15 -12.90 -13.38
CA ARG A 96 -10.58 -13.44 -12.14
C ARG A 96 -9.08 -13.12 -11.98
N ARG A 97 -8.34 -12.93 -13.06
CA ARG A 97 -6.91 -12.56 -13.01
C ARG A 97 -6.73 -11.15 -12.48
N GLU A 98 -7.60 -10.20 -12.83
CA GLU A 98 -7.58 -8.84 -12.28
C GLU A 98 -7.87 -8.85 -10.79
N VAL A 99 -8.90 -9.59 -10.36
CA VAL A 99 -9.20 -9.77 -8.92
C VAL A 99 -8.01 -10.35 -8.17
N TRP A 100 -7.28 -11.28 -8.78
CA TRP A 100 -6.07 -11.82 -8.18
C TRP A 100 -4.96 -10.78 -8.02
N LYS A 101 -4.78 -9.84 -8.96
CA LYS A 101 -3.80 -8.75 -8.84
C LYS A 101 -4.13 -7.83 -7.65
N TYR A 102 -5.40 -7.48 -7.47
CA TYR A 102 -5.85 -6.71 -6.29
C TYR A 102 -5.60 -7.47 -4.97
N ASN A 103 -5.80 -8.78 -4.96
CA ASN A 103 -5.52 -9.59 -3.78
C ASN A 103 -4.01 -9.68 -3.47
N LEU A 104 -3.15 -9.80 -4.48
CA LEU A 104 -1.70 -9.80 -4.28
C LEU A 104 -1.20 -8.48 -3.67
N VAL A 105 -1.81 -7.37 -4.07
CA VAL A 105 -1.59 -6.07 -3.45
C VAL A 105 -1.90 -6.09 -1.94
N GLN A 106 -3.00 -6.71 -1.52
CA GLN A 106 -3.33 -6.90 -0.10
C GLN A 106 -2.33 -7.82 0.62
N GLY A 107 -1.77 -8.81 -0.08
CA GLY A 107 -0.67 -9.62 0.43
C GLY A 107 0.65 -8.86 0.62
N LEU A 108 0.87 -7.73 -0.06
CA LEU A 108 2.02 -6.83 0.15
C LEU A 108 1.78 -5.81 1.26
N SER A 109 0.51 -5.44 1.44
CA SER A 109 0.11 -4.47 2.46
C SER A 109 0.11 -5.08 3.85
N ALA A 110 -0.28 -6.36 3.94
CA ALA A 110 -0.45 -7.08 5.19
C ALA A 110 0.74 -6.85 6.12
N PHE A 111 0.42 -6.46 7.34
CA PHE A 111 1.39 -6.53 8.40
C PHE A 111 1.50 -8.02 8.75
N GLN A 112 0.61 -8.62 9.53
CA GLN A 112 0.72 -10.01 9.97
C GLN A 112 -0.23 -10.99 9.29
N GLU A 113 -1.43 -10.53 8.95
CA GLU A 113 -2.54 -11.42 8.59
C GLU A 113 -3.29 -10.95 7.34
N VAL A 114 -3.70 -11.91 6.52
CA VAL A 114 -4.63 -11.73 5.41
C VAL A 114 -5.92 -12.48 5.72
N PHE A 115 -7.04 -11.81 5.50
CA PHE A 115 -8.38 -12.35 5.73
C PHE A 115 -9.12 -12.51 4.41
N GLY A 116 -9.97 -13.52 4.36
CA GLY A 116 -10.89 -13.76 3.26
C GLY A 116 -12.14 -14.47 3.73
N PRO A 117 -13.17 -14.60 2.87
CA PRO A 117 -14.38 -15.33 3.21
C PRO A 117 -14.11 -16.78 3.63
N VAL A 118 -15.03 -17.34 4.43
CA VAL A 118 -14.97 -18.74 4.85
C VAL A 118 -14.90 -19.65 3.60
N GLY A 119 -14.04 -20.66 3.65
CA GLY A 119 -13.82 -21.60 2.55
C GLY A 119 -12.80 -21.14 1.48
N GLN A 120 -12.17 -19.97 1.64
CA GLN A 120 -11.15 -19.46 0.71
C GLN A 120 -9.70 -19.74 1.17
N GLY A 121 -9.51 -20.58 2.20
CA GLY A 121 -8.20 -20.81 2.84
C GLY A 121 -7.09 -21.26 1.87
N GLU A 122 -7.39 -22.17 0.95
CA GLU A 122 -6.41 -22.63 -0.06
C GLU A 122 -5.93 -21.50 -0.98
N LYS A 123 -6.83 -20.57 -1.33
CA LYS A 123 -6.49 -19.42 -2.17
C LYS A 123 -5.63 -18.42 -1.39
N LEU A 124 -5.97 -18.14 -0.13
CA LEU A 124 -5.15 -17.31 0.75
C LEU A 124 -3.74 -17.89 0.88
N GLN A 125 -3.64 -19.18 1.17
CA GLN A 125 -2.36 -19.88 1.27
C GLN A 125 -1.56 -19.76 -0.04
N ARG A 126 -2.19 -20.03 -1.18
CA ARG A 126 -1.54 -19.93 -2.49
C ARG A 126 -1.03 -18.52 -2.79
N MET A 127 -1.78 -17.49 -2.38
CA MET A 127 -1.37 -16.10 -2.51
C MET A 127 -0.10 -15.84 -1.70
N ILE A 128 -0.09 -16.22 -0.42
CA ILE A 128 1.08 -16.05 0.47
C ILE A 128 2.28 -16.83 -0.05
N GLU A 129 2.10 -18.07 -0.50
CA GLU A 129 3.18 -18.87 -1.08
C GLU A 129 3.78 -18.22 -2.33
N LEU A 130 2.94 -17.65 -3.21
CA LEU A 130 3.41 -16.97 -4.42
C LEU A 130 4.27 -15.76 -4.06
N MET A 131 3.82 -14.96 -3.10
CA MET A 131 4.55 -13.78 -2.65
C MET A 131 5.86 -14.15 -1.96
N SER A 132 5.85 -15.20 -1.13
CA SER A 132 7.04 -15.70 -0.43
C SER A 132 8.12 -16.24 -1.39
N ARG A 133 7.71 -16.79 -2.53
CA ARG A 133 8.65 -17.24 -3.58
C ARG A 133 9.33 -16.07 -4.29
N HIS A 134 8.63 -14.94 -4.45
CA HIS A 134 9.17 -13.76 -5.15
C HIS A 134 9.93 -12.83 -4.19
N PHE A 135 9.46 -12.71 -2.95
CA PHE A 135 10.04 -11.89 -1.90
C PHE A 135 10.40 -12.79 -0.73
N SER A 136 11.52 -13.50 -0.87
CA SER A 136 11.97 -14.48 0.12
C SER A 136 12.39 -13.81 1.43
N ASP A 137 11.43 -13.59 2.32
CA ASP A 137 11.63 -13.20 3.71
C ASP A 137 10.63 -13.94 4.62
N GLU A 138 11.13 -14.50 5.72
CA GLU A 138 10.26 -15.14 6.73
C GLU A 138 9.30 -14.15 7.38
N ASP A 139 9.69 -12.88 7.48
CA ASP A 139 8.87 -11.80 8.05
C ASP A 139 7.84 -11.26 7.06
N TYR A 140 8.00 -11.55 5.76
CA TYR A 140 6.99 -11.24 4.75
C TYR A 140 5.69 -12.05 4.98
N ILE A 141 5.81 -13.28 5.51
CA ILE A 141 4.68 -14.19 5.76
C ILE A 141 3.96 -13.89 7.07
N ARG A 142 4.68 -13.38 8.06
CA ARG A 142 4.19 -13.26 9.45
C ARG A 142 3.99 -11.82 9.90
N GLY A 143 4.35 -10.89 9.03
CA GLY A 143 4.55 -9.50 9.39
C GLY A 143 5.73 -9.25 10.28
N ASN A 144 5.99 -7.97 10.43
CA ASN A 144 6.90 -7.50 11.43
C ASN A 144 6.39 -8.00 12.80
N ARG A 145 7.14 -8.91 13.43
CA ARG A 145 6.83 -9.43 14.76
C ARG A 145 7.00 -8.36 15.85
N TRP A 146 7.55 -7.22 15.47
CA TRP A 146 7.87 -6.11 16.35
C TRP A 146 6.84 -5.00 16.20
N SER A 147 6.45 -4.38 17.30
CA SER A 147 5.54 -3.24 17.28
C SER A 147 6.13 -2.06 16.49
N THR A 148 5.27 -1.22 15.93
CA THR A 148 5.68 0.02 15.23
C THR A 148 6.64 0.87 16.06
N GLY A 149 6.39 0.98 17.37
CA GLY A 149 7.28 1.71 18.28
C GLY A 149 8.67 1.08 18.44
N ARG A 150 8.77 -0.27 18.38
CA ARG A 150 10.06 -0.97 18.43
C ARG A 150 10.83 -0.79 17.12
N ILE A 151 10.16 -0.85 15.98
CA ILE A 151 10.74 -0.60 14.65
C ILE A 151 11.31 0.82 14.58
N GLN A 152 10.51 1.82 14.94
CA GLN A 152 10.95 3.23 14.93
C GLN A 152 12.14 3.47 15.86
N ARG A 153 12.17 2.80 17.03
CA ARG A 153 13.29 2.91 17.97
C ARG A 153 14.57 2.32 17.37
N ALA A 154 14.49 1.12 16.80
CA ALA A 154 15.62 0.46 16.14
C ALA A 154 16.16 1.32 14.99
N GLN A 155 15.28 1.87 14.13
CA GLN A 155 15.68 2.77 13.06
C GLN A 155 16.38 4.03 13.55
N ARG A 156 15.81 4.74 14.53
CA ARG A 156 16.44 5.94 15.12
C ARG A 156 17.81 5.63 15.71
N GLN A 157 17.93 4.50 16.40
CA GLN A 157 19.19 4.07 16.97
C GLN A 157 20.20 3.73 15.87
N GLY A 158 19.79 3.04 14.81
CA GLY A 158 20.65 2.73 13.66
C GLY A 158 21.14 3.99 12.95
N ILE A 159 20.25 4.96 12.70
CA ILE A 159 20.61 6.26 12.12
C ILE A 159 21.60 6.98 13.03
N TRP A 160 21.31 7.09 14.34
CA TRP A 160 22.17 7.76 15.30
C TRP A 160 23.57 7.12 15.39
N GLU A 161 23.66 5.80 15.48
CA GLU A 161 24.93 5.06 15.50
C GLU A 161 25.71 5.25 14.18
N SER A 162 25.05 5.21 13.03
CA SER A 162 25.71 5.42 11.73
C SER A 162 26.34 6.82 11.60
N HIS A 163 25.70 7.85 12.17
CA HIS A 163 26.20 9.22 12.15
C HIS A 163 27.32 9.46 13.18
N GLN A 164 27.16 8.95 14.41
CA GLN A 164 28.11 9.23 15.49
C GLN A 164 29.30 8.27 15.53
N ARG A 165 29.13 7.04 15.05
CA ARG A 165 30.11 5.96 15.18
C ARG A 165 30.15 5.04 13.94
N PRO A 166 30.42 5.57 12.73
CA PRO A 166 30.30 4.83 11.46
C PRO A 166 31.22 3.60 11.31
N ARG A 167 32.16 3.37 12.23
CA ARG A 167 33.11 2.25 12.21
C ARG A 167 32.99 1.29 13.39
N ARG A 168 32.01 1.49 14.28
CA ARG A 168 31.73 0.57 15.38
C ARG A 168 30.41 -0.11 15.12
N ASP A 169 30.43 -1.44 15.14
CA ASP A 169 29.23 -2.24 15.02
C ASP A 169 28.53 -2.33 16.39
N THR A 170 27.90 -1.22 16.78
CA THR A 170 27.30 -1.00 18.12
C THR A 170 25.79 -1.20 18.14
N ILE A 171 25.15 -1.37 16.98
CA ILE A 171 23.72 -1.65 16.89
C ILE A 171 23.46 -3.06 17.45
N PRO A 172 22.55 -3.23 18.42
CA PRO A 172 22.18 -4.55 18.90
C PRO A 172 21.75 -5.46 17.76
N GLU A 173 22.16 -6.73 17.78
CA GLU A 173 21.88 -7.69 16.70
C GLU A 173 20.37 -7.83 16.42
N GLU A 174 19.54 -7.73 17.46
CA GLU A 174 18.08 -7.71 17.30
C GLU A 174 17.60 -6.48 16.51
N ASP A 175 18.14 -5.29 16.79
CA ASP A 175 17.78 -4.05 16.09
C ASP A 175 18.23 -4.10 14.63
N LYS A 176 19.38 -4.71 14.33
CA LYS A 176 19.80 -4.95 12.94
C LYS A 176 18.83 -5.85 12.19
N ARG A 177 18.34 -6.92 12.83
CA ARG A 177 17.34 -7.81 12.23
C ARG A 177 16.05 -7.05 11.93
N ILE A 178 15.58 -6.22 12.87
CA ILE A 178 14.41 -5.35 12.68
C ILE A 178 14.60 -4.42 11.47
N ILE A 179 15.74 -3.72 11.41
CA ILE A 179 16.04 -2.77 10.31
C ILE A 179 16.12 -3.51 8.97
N THR A 180 16.78 -4.67 8.94
CA THR A 180 16.96 -5.47 7.72
C THR A 180 15.63 -6.02 7.22
N SER A 181 14.81 -6.56 8.12
CA SER A 181 13.47 -7.06 7.82
C SER A 181 12.56 -5.96 7.27
N TYR A 182 12.52 -4.80 7.96
CA TYR A 182 11.77 -3.65 7.48
C TYR A 182 12.23 -3.16 6.12
N LYS A 183 13.56 -3.13 5.87
CA LYS A 183 14.10 -2.77 4.56
C LYS A 183 13.64 -3.73 3.48
N LYS A 184 13.71 -5.05 3.70
CA LYS A 184 13.26 -6.03 2.72
C LYS A 184 11.76 -5.95 2.42
N ALA A 185 10.93 -5.65 3.43
CA ALA A 185 9.51 -5.38 3.21
C ALA A 185 9.28 -4.11 2.37
N GLY A 186 10.07 -3.06 2.60
CA GLY A 186 10.09 -1.87 1.74
C GLY A 186 10.51 -2.21 0.31
N ASP A 187 11.63 -2.90 0.15
CA ASP A 187 12.15 -3.34 -1.16
C ASP A 187 11.12 -4.19 -1.92
N ALA A 188 10.41 -5.09 -1.24
CA ALA A 188 9.36 -5.90 -1.86
C ALA A 188 8.21 -5.05 -2.42
N ARG A 189 7.80 -3.99 -1.71
CA ARG A 189 6.78 -3.05 -2.21
C ARG A 189 7.26 -2.27 -3.42
N TRP A 190 8.53 -1.85 -3.42
CA TRP A 190 9.13 -1.10 -4.53
C TRP A 190 9.42 -1.94 -5.77
N LEU A 191 9.80 -3.20 -5.59
CA LEU A 191 10.09 -4.12 -6.68
C LEU A 191 8.84 -4.75 -7.28
N TYR A 192 7.69 -4.61 -6.62
CA TYR A 192 6.43 -5.14 -7.10
C TYR A 192 5.75 -4.19 -8.09
N THR A 193 5.26 -4.74 -9.19
CA THR A 193 4.41 -4.02 -10.14
C THR A 193 3.09 -4.75 -10.29
N HIS A 194 1.97 -4.11 -9.97
CA HIS A 194 0.66 -4.77 -9.95
C HIS A 194 0.05 -5.00 -11.34
N LYS A 195 0.36 -4.15 -12.34
CA LYS A 195 -0.17 -4.22 -13.73
C LYS A 195 -1.70 -4.40 -13.79
N ILE A 196 -2.43 -3.62 -13.01
CA ILE A 196 -3.90 -3.72 -12.90
C ILE A 196 -4.47 -2.94 -14.08
N SER A 197 -5.31 -3.58 -14.88
CA SER A 197 -5.75 -3.01 -16.17
C SER A 197 -6.49 -1.69 -16.00
N LEU A 198 -7.37 -1.58 -14.99
CA LEU A 198 -8.07 -0.33 -14.67
C LEU A 198 -7.11 0.83 -14.42
N ILE A 199 -6.01 0.58 -13.70
CA ILE A 199 -5.01 1.61 -13.39
C ILE A 199 -4.29 2.03 -14.66
N ASP A 200 -3.88 1.06 -15.48
CA ASP A 200 -3.15 1.31 -16.71
C ASP A 200 -4.01 2.09 -17.72
N GLU A 201 -5.31 1.79 -17.81
CA GLU A 201 -6.28 2.49 -18.67
C GLU A 201 -6.53 3.93 -18.21
N LEU A 202 -6.64 4.14 -16.90
CA LEU A 202 -6.87 5.45 -16.32
C LEU A 202 -5.61 6.31 -16.30
N ARG A 203 -4.41 5.76 -16.43
CA ARG A 203 -3.18 6.56 -16.41
C ARG A 203 -3.18 7.60 -17.53
N ARG A 204 -2.74 8.82 -17.21
CA ARG A 204 -2.51 9.89 -18.18
C ARG A 204 -1.15 9.67 -18.86
N ASP A 205 -1.09 9.87 -20.17
CA ASP A 205 0.19 9.87 -20.90
C ASP A 205 1.05 11.09 -20.52
N ASN A 206 0.40 12.20 -20.17
CA ASN A 206 1.02 13.43 -19.70
C ASN A 206 0.37 13.81 -18.36
N PRO A 207 1.06 13.59 -17.22
CA PRO A 207 0.60 14.06 -15.91
C PRO A 207 0.41 15.58 -15.89
N ILE A 208 -0.53 16.06 -15.08
CA ILE A 208 -0.81 17.50 -14.92
C ILE A 208 0.04 18.02 -13.76
N SER A 209 1.01 18.88 -14.04
CA SER A 209 1.72 19.63 -12.99
C SER A 209 0.77 20.62 -12.32
N ASP A 210 0.87 20.76 -10.99
CA ASP A 210 0.10 21.73 -10.21
C ASP A 210 -1.43 21.58 -10.34
N TYR A 211 -1.94 20.35 -10.28
CA TYR A 211 -3.39 20.10 -10.30
C TYR A 211 -4.11 20.70 -9.07
N TRP A 212 -3.38 20.96 -7.97
CA TRP A 212 -3.88 21.49 -6.70
C TRP A 212 -3.49 22.94 -6.45
#